data_AF-A0A382WK40-F1
#
_entry.id   AF-A0A382WK40-F1
#
_cell.length_a   1.000
_cell.length_b   1.000
_cell.length_c   1.000
_cell.angle_alpha   90.00
_cell.angle_beta   90.00
_cell.angle_gamma   90.00
#
_symmetry.space_group_name_H-M   'P 1'
#
loop_
_entity.id
_entity.type
_entity.pdbx_description
1 polymer ?
#
loop_
_entity_poly.entity_id
_entity_poly.type
_entity_poly.pdbx_seq_one_letter_code
_entity_poly.pdbx_strand_id
1 'polypeptide(L)'
;GGAWVFITMAAGLAAITSMTQRPLGIFAIAGVFLWLVGFSIEVVADRQKTKFRQLPENADHFITSGLWTYSRHPNYFGEILLWLGITVIALPTLVGWQYVTLISPIFVALLLIKVSGVRLLEADGKDRWGSDPNYQYYVNNTPVLVPFIGKR
;
A
#
# COMPACT_ATOMS: atom_id res chain seq x y z
N GLY A 1 12.60 7.82 7.97
CA GLY A 1 13.02 6.98 6.83
C GLY A 1 13.77 5.73 7.26
N GLY A 2 14.98 5.86 7.81
CA GLY A 2 15.91 4.73 8.00
C GLY A 2 15.51 3.65 9.03
N ALA A 3 14.82 4.00 10.12
CA ALA A 3 14.42 3.01 11.13
C ALA A 3 13.42 1.97 10.61
N TRP A 4 12.52 2.38 9.71
CA TRP A 4 11.54 1.50 9.08
C TRP A 4 12.21 0.45 8.19
N VAL A 5 13.18 0.87 7.38
CA VAL A 5 13.97 -0.01 6.51
C VAL A 5 14.78 -1.01 7.33
N PHE A 6 15.36 -0.57 8.45
CA PHE A 6 16.15 -1.46 9.32
C PHE A 6 15.28 -2.55 9.99
N ILE A 7 14.06 -2.20 10.41
CA ILE A 7 13.11 -3.12 11.05
C ILE A 7 12.54 -4.11 10.03
N THR A 8 12.23 -3.68 8.80
CA THR A 8 11.73 -4.58 7.75
C THR A 8 12.82 -5.50 7.20
N MET A 9 14.08 -5.04 7.11
CA MET A 9 15.22 -5.87 6.74
C MET A 9 15.55 -6.96 7.78
N ALA A 10 15.28 -6.71 9.07
CA ALA A 10 15.55 -7.68 10.13
C ALA A 10 14.77 -8.99 9.97
N ALA A 11 13.52 -8.91 9.52
CA ALA A 11 12.70 -10.10 9.23
C ALA A 11 13.25 -10.91 8.05
N GLY A 12 13.72 -10.23 7.00
CA GLY A 12 14.38 -10.87 5.86
C GLY A 12 15.71 -11.52 6.25
N LEU A 13 16.53 -10.83 7.04
CA LEU A 13 17.81 -11.35 7.52
C LEU A 13 17.63 -12.57 8.42
N ALA A 14 16.67 -12.55 9.36
CA ALA A 14 16.36 -13.68 10.22
C ALA A 14 15.82 -14.90 9.47
N ALA A 15 15.07 -14.68 8.39
CA ALA A 15 14.61 -15.75 7.51
C ALA A 15 15.76 -16.40 6.74
N ILE A 16 16.70 -15.60 6.22
CA ILE A 16 17.88 -16.07 5.48
C ILE A 16 18.86 -16.83 6.39
N THR A 17 18.99 -16.43 7.66
CA THR A 17 19.91 -17.06 8.62
C THR A 17 19.31 -18.23 9.40
N SER A 18 18.04 -18.57 9.17
CA SER A 18 17.39 -19.69 9.84
C SER A 18 17.96 -21.03 9.36
N MET A 19 18.44 -21.84 10.32
CA MET A 19 18.91 -23.21 10.10
C MET A 19 17.77 -24.23 9.95
N THR A 20 16.52 -23.81 10.20
CA THR A 20 15.33 -24.64 10.09
C THR A 20 14.64 -24.40 8.75
N GLN A 21 14.76 -25.36 7.84
CA GLN A 21 14.12 -25.35 6.53
C GLN A 21 12.75 -26.03 6.65
N ARG A 22 11.65 -25.27 6.69
CA ARG A 22 10.31 -25.83 6.47
C ARG A 22 10.02 -25.84 4.96
N PRO A 23 9.34 -26.87 4.42
CA PRO A 23 8.93 -26.88 3.02
C PRO A 23 8.13 -25.63 2.69
N LEU A 24 8.34 -25.07 1.50
CA LEU A 24 7.52 -23.98 0.96
C LEU A 24 6.09 -24.51 0.77
N GLY A 25 5.27 -24.31 1.79
CA GLY A 25 3.85 -24.65 1.75
C GLY A 25 3.07 -23.69 0.84
N ILE A 26 1.83 -24.05 0.54
CA ILE A 26 0.91 -23.24 -0.27
C ILE A 26 0.79 -21.78 0.23
N PHE A 27 0.89 -21.57 1.54
CA PHE A 27 0.88 -20.24 2.17
C PHE A 27 2.11 -19.40 1.80
N ALA A 28 3.29 -20.00 1.69
CA ALA A 28 4.49 -19.28 1.27
C ALA A 28 4.35 -18.80 -0.18
N ILE A 29 3.85 -19.66 -1.06
CA ILE A 29 3.61 -19.32 -2.48
C ILE A 29 2.54 -18.23 -2.60
N ALA A 30 1.41 -18.39 -1.93
CA ALA A 30 0.32 -17.41 -1.95
C ALA A 30 0.75 -16.05 -1.37
N GLY A 31 1.51 -16.06 -0.28
CA GLY A 31 1.99 -14.84 0.36
C GLY A 31 3.06 -14.13 -0.46
N VAL A 32 3.99 -14.86 -1.10
CA VAL A 32 4.96 -14.28 -2.04
C VAL A 32 4.25 -13.69 -3.26
N PHE A 33 3.22 -14.37 -3.77
CA PHE A 33 2.42 -13.85 -4.88
C PHE A 33 1.74 -12.52 -4.50
N LEU A 34 1.05 -12.47 -3.36
CA LEU A 34 0.43 -11.23 -2.85
C LEU A 34 1.46 -10.12 -2.66
N TRP A 35 2.61 -10.45 -2.10
CA TRP A 35 3.72 -9.52 -1.90
C TRP A 35 4.21 -8.94 -3.23
N LEU A 36 4.45 -9.78 -4.23
CA LEU A 36 4.90 -9.36 -5.56
C LEU A 36 3.88 -8.46 -6.27
N VAL A 37 2.59 -8.80 -6.17
CA VAL A 37 1.51 -7.98 -6.71
C VAL A 37 1.46 -6.63 -6.02
N GLY A 38 1.46 -6.61 -4.67
CA GLY A 38 1.44 -5.38 -3.88
C GLY A 38 2.62 -4.47 -4.19
N PHE A 39 3.83 -5.02 -4.18
CA PHE A 39 5.06 -4.31 -4.51
C PHE A 39 5.05 -3.75 -5.95
N SER A 40 4.57 -4.53 -6.91
CA SER A 40 4.48 -4.09 -8.31
C SER A 40 3.51 -2.92 -8.47
N ILE A 41 2.34 -2.98 -7.80
CA ILE A 41 1.36 -1.89 -7.80
C ILE A 41 1.96 -0.63 -7.19
N GLU A 42 2.62 -0.74 -6.04
CA GLU A 42 3.23 0.38 -5.33
C GLU A 42 4.30 1.07 -6.21
N VAL A 43 5.24 0.30 -6.73
CA VAL A 43 6.33 0.81 -7.59
C VAL A 43 5.78 1.45 -8.86
N VAL A 44 4.77 0.84 -9.51
CA VAL A 44 4.18 1.42 -10.73
C VAL A 44 3.42 2.71 -10.42
N ALA A 45 2.63 2.74 -9.34
CA ALA A 45 1.88 3.92 -8.92
C ALA A 45 2.80 5.10 -8.60
N ASP A 46 3.87 4.87 -7.85
CA ASP A 46 4.84 5.90 -7.48
C ASP A 46 5.64 6.38 -8.69
N ARG A 47 5.99 5.48 -9.62
CA ARG A 47 6.63 5.86 -10.89
C ARG A 47 5.72 6.72 -11.74
N GLN A 48 4.43 6.37 -11.86
CA GLN A 48 3.44 7.18 -12.58
C GLN A 48 3.32 8.58 -11.97
N LYS A 49 3.18 8.68 -10.64
CA LYS A 49 3.09 9.94 -9.91
C LYS A 49 4.35 10.79 -10.05
N THR A 50 5.53 10.17 -9.94
CA THR A 50 6.82 10.84 -10.09
C THR A 50 6.98 11.41 -11.48
N LYS A 51 6.73 10.61 -12.52
CA LYS A 51 6.79 11.05 -13.92
C LYS A 51 5.81 12.19 -14.20
N PHE A 52 4.59 12.10 -13.68
CA PHE A 52 3.59 13.16 -13.82
C PHE A 52 4.08 14.49 -13.21
N ARG A 53 4.65 14.45 -12.00
CA ARG A 53 5.13 15.66 -11.29
C ARG A 53 6.42 16.25 -11.84
N GLN A 54 7.20 15.50 -12.60
CA GLN A 54 8.44 15.99 -13.23
C GLN A 54 8.17 16.96 -14.37
N LEU A 55 6.97 16.95 -14.93
CA LEU A 55 6.53 17.81 -16.01
C LEU A 55 6.08 19.17 -15.43
N PRO A 56 6.74 20.30 -15.79
CA PRO A 56 6.39 21.62 -15.26
C PRO A 56 4.94 22.02 -15.51
N GLU A 57 4.38 21.59 -16.63
CA GLU A 57 2.97 21.82 -16.98
C GLU A 57 1.99 21.17 -15.98
N ASN A 58 2.42 20.18 -15.20
CA ASN A 58 1.60 19.48 -14.23
C ASN A 58 1.75 20.02 -12.79
N ALA A 59 2.50 21.11 -12.58
CA ALA A 59 2.79 21.63 -11.24
C ALA A 59 1.51 21.87 -10.40
N ASP A 60 0.46 22.35 -11.07
CA ASP A 60 -0.84 22.67 -10.48
C ASP A 60 -1.94 21.67 -10.87
N HIS A 61 -1.59 20.51 -11.44
CA HIS A 61 -2.55 19.46 -11.80
C HIS A 61 -2.44 18.25 -10.87
N PHE A 62 -3.49 17.42 -10.91
CA PHE A 62 -3.58 16.15 -10.21
C PHE A 62 -3.58 14.99 -11.21
N ILE A 63 -2.95 13.88 -10.83
CA ILE A 63 -2.86 12.69 -11.67
C ILE A 63 -4.18 11.91 -11.65
N THR A 64 -4.67 11.54 -12.83
CA THR A 64 -5.89 10.74 -13.02
C THR A 64 -5.69 9.57 -13.98
N SER A 65 -4.45 9.32 -14.43
CA SER A 65 -4.11 8.32 -15.43
C SER A 65 -3.40 7.10 -14.85
N GLY A 66 -3.47 5.97 -15.56
CA GLY A 66 -2.83 4.73 -15.15
C GLY A 66 -3.55 4.09 -13.95
N LEU A 67 -2.80 3.72 -12.91
CA LEU A 67 -3.39 3.12 -11.72
C LEU A 67 -4.27 4.11 -10.94
N TRP A 68 -4.02 5.40 -11.10
CA TRP A 68 -4.75 6.49 -10.45
C TRP A 68 -6.18 6.64 -10.98
N THR A 69 -6.52 6.05 -12.14
CA THR A 69 -7.92 6.00 -12.63
C THR A 69 -8.78 5.02 -11.81
N TYR A 70 -8.17 4.01 -11.19
CA TYR A 70 -8.89 2.96 -10.46
C TYR A 70 -8.96 3.20 -8.96
N SER A 71 -8.01 3.96 -8.42
CA SER A 71 -7.91 4.30 -7.00
C SER A 71 -7.21 5.63 -6.85
N ARG A 72 -7.65 6.46 -5.90
CA ARG A 72 -6.95 7.71 -5.56
C ARG A 72 -5.65 7.48 -4.83
N HIS A 73 -5.43 6.29 -4.28
CA HIS A 73 -4.25 5.91 -3.48
C HIS A 73 -3.76 4.50 -3.84
N PRO A 74 -3.43 4.22 -5.11
CA PRO A 74 -3.08 2.87 -5.56
C PRO A 74 -1.78 2.38 -4.93
N ASN A 75 -0.84 3.28 -4.60
CA ASN A 75 0.39 2.95 -3.90
C ASN A 75 0.13 2.42 -2.48
N TYR A 76 -0.77 3.05 -1.73
CA TYR A 76 -1.19 2.57 -0.40
C TYR A 76 -1.90 1.21 -0.48
N PHE A 77 -2.68 0.96 -1.54
CA PHE A 77 -3.25 -0.37 -1.77
C PHE A 77 -2.16 -1.42 -2.00
N GLY A 78 -1.14 -1.09 -2.79
CA GLY A 78 0.04 -1.93 -2.99
C GLY A 78 0.73 -2.28 -1.66
N GLU A 79 0.97 -1.28 -0.81
CA GLU A 79 1.58 -1.46 0.51
C GLU A 79 0.72 -2.38 1.40
N ILE A 80 -0.61 -2.20 1.43
CA ILE A 80 -1.52 -3.08 2.18
C ILE A 80 -1.44 -4.53 1.68
N LEU A 81 -1.46 -4.75 0.37
CA LEU A 81 -1.32 -6.09 -0.21
C LEU A 81 0.02 -6.74 0.13
N LEU A 82 1.10 -5.94 0.16
CA LEU A 82 2.43 -6.39 0.54
C LEU A 82 2.45 -6.93 1.98
N TRP A 83 1.87 -6.17 2.93
CA TRP A 83 1.76 -6.58 4.32
C TRP A 83 0.82 -7.78 4.52
N LEU A 84 -0.25 -7.88 3.73
CA LEU A 84 -1.09 -9.07 3.70
C LEU A 84 -0.31 -10.29 3.21
N GLY A 85 0.54 -10.14 2.18
CA GLY A 85 1.42 -11.20 1.71
C GLY A 85 2.35 -11.72 2.82
N ILE A 86 3.00 -10.81 3.55
CA ILE A 86 3.85 -11.17 4.72
C ILE A 86 3.03 -11.92 5.78
N THR A 87 1.81 -11.47 6.05
CA THR A 87 0.90 -12.10 7.02
C THR A 87 0.55 -13.53 6.60
N VAL A 88 0.26 -13.75 5.32
CA VAL A 88 -0.05 -15.08 4.77
C VAL A 88 1.16 -16.01 4.87
N ILE A 89 2.38 -15.51 4.62
CA ILE A 89 3.63 -16.29 4.80
C ILE A 89 3.80 -16.68 6.27
N ALA A 90 3.56 -15.75 7.19
CA ALA A 90 3.77 -15.96 8.63
C ALA A 90 2.73 -16.89 9.25
N LEU A 91 1.50 -16.92 8.74
CA LEU A 91 0.35 -17.60 9.35
C LEU A 91 0.62 -19.04 9.82
N PRO A 92 1.26 -19.94 9.02
CA PRO A 92 1.51 -21.34 9.43
C PRO A 92 2.61 -21.51 10.47
N THR A 93 3.36 -20.44 10.75
CA THR A 93 4.45 -20.43 11.75
C THR A 93 3.98 -20.02 13.13
N LEU A 94 2.78 -19.42 13.23
CA LEU A 94 2.23 -18.90 14.47
C LEU A 94 1.70 -20.02 15.37
N VAL A 95 1.99 -19.92 16.66
CA VAL A 95 1.54 -20.87 17.69
C VAL A 95 1.01 -20.15 18.93
N GLY A 96 -0.12 -20.59 19.47
CA GLY A 96 -0.68 -20.08 20.72
C GLY A 96 -0.93 -18.57 20.71
N TRP A 97 -0.27 -17.81 21.58
CA TRP A 97 -0.46 -16.36 21.70
C TRP A 97 0.05 -15.57 20.48
N GLN A 98 0.88 -16.15 19.63
CA GLN A 98 1.48 -15.46 18.48
C GLN A 98 0.45 -15.03 17.42
N TYR A 99 -0.76 -15.61 17.42
CA TYR A 99 -1.86 -15.14 16.56
C TYR A 99 -2.26 -13.68 16.81
N VAL A 100 -1.93 -13.10 17.97
CA VAL A 100 -2.12 -11.67 18.24
C VAL A 100 -1.37 -10.80 17.24
N THR A 101 -0.25 -11.29 16.67
CA THR A 101 0.53 -10.56 15.65
C THR A 101 -0.25 -10.30 14.36
N LEU A 102 -1.32 -11.05 14.08
CA LEU A 102 -2.22 -10.81 12.94
C LEU A 102 -2.98 -9.48 13.04
N ILE A 103 -2.95 -8.80 14.19
CA ILE A 103 -3.46 -7.43 14.31
C ILE A 103 -2.58 -6.41 13.57
N SER A 104 -1.30 -6.73 13.34
CA SER A 104 -0.33 -5.84 12.71
C SER A 104 -0.73 -5.36 11.30
N PRO A 105 -1.10 -6.22 10.33
CA PRO A 105 -1.55 -5.76 9.01
C PRO A 105 -2.81 -4.88 9.09
N ILE A 106 -3.73 -5.18 10.01
CA ILE A 106 -4.93 -4.37 10.24
C ILE A 106 -4.53 -2.99 10.78
N PHE A 107 -3.62 -2.95 11.74
CA PHE A 107 -3.11 -1.72 12.32
C PHE A 107 -2.38 -0.86 11.29
N VAL A 108 -1.53 -1.46 10.44
CA VAL A 108 -0.85 -0.75 9.34
C VAL A 108 -1.88 -0.17 8.37
N ALA A 109 -2.85 -0.97 7.92
CA ALA A 109 -3.91 -0.47 7.04
C ALA A 109 -4.69 0.70 7.68
N LEU A 110 -5.00 0.63 8.98
CA LEU A 110 -5.66 1.71 9.69
C LEU A 110 -4.81 2.98 9.80
N LEU A 111 -3.50 2.86 10.05
CA LEU A 111 -2.59 4.00 10.08
C LEU A 111 -2.52 4.70 8.73
N LEU A 112 -2.34 3.93 7.66
CA LEU A 112 -2.25 4.43 6.29
C LEU A 112 -3.54 5.13 5.86
N ILE A 113 -4.71 4.57 6.21
CA ILE A 113 -6.00 5.09 5.78
C ILE A 113 -6.45 6.28 6.66
N LYS A 114 -6.37 6.15 7.98
CA LYS A 114 -7.10 7.05 8.91
C LYS A 114 -6.24 8.09 9.59
N VAL A 115 -4.94 7.83 9.79
CA VAL A 115 -4.09 8.66 10.65
C VAL A 115 -3.20 9.59 9.84
N SER A 116 -2.40 9.06 8.92
CA SER A 116 -1.33 9.85 8.31
C SER A 116 -1.30 9.83 6.78
N GLY A 117 -1.60 8.71 6.13
CA GLY A 117 -1.39 8.58 4.69
C GLY A 117 -2.47 9.29 3.87
N VAL A 118 -3.55 8.56 3.63
CA VAL A 118 -4.65 8.95 2.75
C VAL A 118 -5.30 10.26 3.18
N ARG A 119 -5.64 10.39 4.46
CA ARG A 119 -6.41 11.53 4.97
C ARG A 119 -5.69 12.87 4.79
N LEU A 120 -4.38 12.92 5.07
CA LEU A 120 -3.60 14.15 4.91
C LEU A 120 -3.49 14.53 3.44
N LEU A 121 -3.21 13.54 2.57
CA LEU A 121 -3.11 13.78 1.12
C LEU A 121 -4.43 14.24 0.49
N GLU A 122 -5.57 13.71 0.94
CA GLU A 122 -6.89 14.15 0.48
C GLU A 122 -7.22 15.57 0.97
N ALA A 123 -6.81 15.93 2.19
CA ALA A 123 -6.96 17.28 2.71
C ALA A 123 -6.11 18.28 1.91
N ASP A 124 -4.82 17.97 1.70
CA ASP A 124 -3.93 18.79 0.87
C ASP A 124 -4.47 18.95 -0.56
N GLY A 125 -4.99 17.86 -1.14
CA GLY A 125 -5.58 17.89 -2.48
C GLY A 125 -6.85 18.74 -2.53
N LYS A 126 -7.67 18.70 -1.48
CA LYS A 126 -8.86 19.56 -1.36
C LYS A 126 -8.48 21.03 -1.20
N ASP A 127 -7.44 21.35 -0.46
CA ASP A 127 -6.99 22.73 -0.28
C ASP A 127 -6.42 23.32 -1.59
N ARG A 128 -5.74 22.49 -2.40
CA ARG A 128 -5.17 22.91 -3.68
C ARG A 128 -6.17 22.93 -4.84
N TRP A 129 -7.01 21.91 -4.95
CA TRP A 129 -7.86 21.66 -6.13
C TRP A 129 -9.35 21.56 -5.81
N GLY A 130 -9.77 21.81 -4.57
CA GLY A 130 -11.15 21.60 -4.13
C GLY A 130 -12.19 22.47 -4.85
N SER A 131 -11.79 23.57 -5.47
CA SER A 131 -12.65 24.42 -6.31
C SER A 131 -12.68 23.99 -7.79
N ASP A 132 -11.78 23.11 -8.23
CA ASP A 132 -11.74 22.61 -9.61
C ASP A 132 -12.84 21.54 -9.84
N PRO A 133 -13.79 21.78 -10.76
CA PRO A 133 -14.84 20.80 -11.08
C PRO A 133 -14.28 19.43 -11.53
N ASN A 134 -13.14 19.39 -12.21
CA ASN A 134 -12.51 18.14 -12.64
C ASN A 134 -11.98 17.34 -11.45
N TYR A 135 -11.42 18.03 -10.45
CA TYR A 135 -10.94 17.38 -9.23
C TYR A 135 -12.11 16.83 -8.41
N GLN A 136 -13.19 17.60 -8.28
CA GLN A 136 -14.42 17.14 -7.63
C GLN A 136 -15.01 15.92 -8.35
N TYR A 137 -15.05 15.95 -9.69
CA TYR A 137 -15.48 14.80 -10.49
C TYR A 137 -14.61 13.57 -10.21
N TYR A 138 -13.29 13.73 -10.23
CA TYR A 138 -12.35 12.65 -9.94
C TYR A 138 -12.55 12.06 -8.53
N VAL A 139 -12.68 12.92 -7.50
CA VAL A 139 -12.94 12.52 -6.11
C VAL A 139 -14.31 11.85 -5.94
N ASN A 140 -15.30 12.20 -6.75
CA ASN A 140 -16.62 11.59 -6.65
C ASN A 140 -16.71 10.24 -7.37
N ASN A 141 -15.93 10.02 -8.44
CA ASN A 141 -16.03 8.83 -9.30
C ASN A 141 -14.88 7.82 -9.13
N THR A 142 -13.87 8.15 -8.32
CA THR A 142 -12.69 7.29 -8.10
C THR A 142 -12.61 6.92 -6.63
N PRO A 143 -12.61 5.63 -6.25
CA PRO A 143 -12.57 5.22 -4.86
C PRO A 143 -11.22 5.54 -4.22
N VAL A 144 -11.19 5.66 -2.88
CA VAL A 144 -9.94 5.91 -2.15
C VAL A 144 -9.00 4.71 -2.30
N LEU A 145 -9.48 3.50 -2.05
CA LEU A 145 -8.74 2.24 -2.20
C LEU A 145 -9.62 1.17 -2.89
N VAL A 146 -8.98 0.23 -3.59
CA VAL A 146 -9.60 -1.00 -4.12
C VAL A 146 -9.56 -2.11 -3.03
N PRO A 147 -10.54 -3.03 -2.95
CA PRO A 147 -11.84 -3.02 -3.61
C PRO A 147 -12.85 -2.17 -2.79
N PHE A 148 -12.83 -0.86 -3.03
CA PHE A 148 -13.85 0.14 -2.74
C PHE A 148 -14.12 0.47 -1.26
N ILE A 149 -13.09 1.00 -0.59
CA ILE A 149 -13.31 1.88 0.57
C ILE A 149 -13.58 3.29 0.02
N GLY A 150 -14.82 3.77 0.13
CA GLY A 150 -15.22 5.11 -0.34
C GLY A 150 -15.92 5.08 -1.70
N LYS A 151 -16.79 6.09 -1.90
CA LYS A 151 -17.84 6.17 -2.93
C LYS A 151 -17.36 5.82 -4.36
N ARG A 152 -18.25 5.17 -5.10
CA ARG A 152 -18.19 4.93 -6.55
C ARG A 152 -18.62 6.17 -7.31
#